data_AF-A0A385ER32-F1
#
_entry.id   AF-A0A385ER32-F1
#
_cell.length_a   1.000
_cell.length_b   1.000
_cell.length_c   1.000
_cell.angle_alpha   90.00
_cell.angle_beta   90.00
_cell.angle_gamma   90.00
#
_symmetry.space_group_name_H-M   'P 1'
#
loop_
_entity.id
_entity.type
_entity.pdbx_description
1 polymer ?
#
loop_
_entity_poly.entity_id
_entity_poly.type
_entity_poly.pdbx_seq_one_letter_code
_entity_poly.pdbx_strand_id
1 'polypeptide(L)'
;MALNVGQDFKKRWLNAPEAVRHAYQQDLARICDLLEPQTPIQLWVLNDEKAQLESQQNIEKAYADLKAELIEQARIRRQLALEKALADKRAKEAAYAAELQADEVRKFSEQTEALQALRSHLEQEVAEHTARYQKNPETPAIDYSSGAKLSITDDQILSELESVRVRLELEAESLIEQAVTVFRAKLHAAAQEEIEYILKNSNFSDEKIEK
;
A
#
# COMPACT_ATOMS: atom_id res chain seq x y z
N MET A 1 8.71 35.96 -59.10
CA MET A 1 9.70 35.55 -58.10
C MET A 1 8.95 35.07 -56.87
N ALA A 2 9.01 33.77 -56.54
CA ALA A 2 8.34 33.26 -55.34
C ALA A 2 9.23 33.57 -54.13
N LEU A 3 8.76 34.44 -53.23
CA LEU A 3 9.42 34.69 -51.94
C LEU A 3 9.45 33.38 -51.16
N ASN A 4 10.66 32.82 -50.99
CA ASN A 4 10.84 31.54 -50.33
C ASN A 4 10.71 31.75 -48.81
N VAL A 5 9.46 31.79 -48.33
CA VAL A 5 9.12 32.04 -46.91
C VAL A 5 9.37 30.82 -46.00
N GLY A 6 9.92 29.73 -46.52
CA GLY A 6 10.24 28.51 -45.79
C GLY A 6 9.03 27.58 -45.60
N GLN A 7 9.30 26.27 -45.48
CA GLN A 7 8.26 25.22 -45.50
C GLN A 7 7.26 25.32 -44.33
N ASP A 8 7.64 25.95 -43.21
CA ASP A 8 6.81 26.08 -42.00
C ASP A 8 6.22 27.48 -41.78
N PHE A 9 6.28 28.38 -42.77
CA PHE A 9 5.76 29.74 -42.62
C PHE A 9 4.32 29.76 -42.14
N LYS A 10 3.44 28.96 -42.76
CA LYS A 10 2.01 28.90 -42.42
C LYS A 10 1.79 28.51 -40.95
N LYS A 11 2.56 27.54 -40.44
CA LYS A 11 2.44 27.08 -39.05
C LYS A 11 2.99 28.11 -38.08
N ARG A 12 4.17 28.69 -38.37
CA ARG A 12 4.79 29.74 -37.56
C ARG A 12 3.92 30.99 -37.50
N TRP A 13 3.30 31.35 -38.62
CA TRP A 13 2.39 32.48 -38.71
C TRP A 13 1.11 32.26 -37.92
N LEU A 14 0.50 31.07 -38.02
CA LEU A 14 -0.72 30.74 -37.27
C LEU A 14 -0.48 30.63 -35.76
N ASN A 15 0.72 30.21 -35.35
CA ASN A 15 1.10 30.10 -33.94
C ASN A 15 1.61 31.42 -33.34
N ALA A 16 1.82 32.45 -34.16
CA ALA A 16 2.27 33.76 -33.67
C ALA A 16 1.12 34.48 -32.93
N PRO A 17 1.43 35.25 -31.87
CA PRO A 17 0.44 36.09 -31.21
C PRO A 17 -0.31 36.98 -32.21
N GLU A 18 -1.60 37.20 -31.99
CA GLU A 18 -2.41 38.07 -32.86
C GLU A 18 -1.84 39.48 -32.97
N ALA A 19 -1.31 40.02 -31.87
CA ALA A 19 -0.62 41.32 -31.86
C ALA A 19 0.57 41.36 -32.83
N VAL A 20 1.36 40.29 -32.93
CA VAL A 20 2.49 40.17 -33.86
C VAL A 20 1.99 40.16 -35.31
N ARG A 21 0.91 39.40 -35.59
CA ARG A 21 0.31 39.35 -36.92
C ARG A 21 -0.24 40.71 -37.37
N HIS A 22 -0.89 41.43 -36.45
CA HIS A 22 -1.40 42.78 -36.70
C HIS A 22 -0.27 43.80 -36.92
N ALA A 23 0.82 43.74 -36.14
CA ALA A 23 1.98 44.62 -36.34
C ALA A 23 2.59 44.44 -37.74
N TYR A 24 2.81 43.19 -38.17
CA TYR A 24 3.29 42.91 -39.52
C TYR A 24 2.29 43.32 -40.62
N GLN A 25 0.99 43.21 -40.38
CA GLN A 25 -0.03 43.68 -41.34
C GLN A 25 -0.01 45.21 -41.46
N GLN A 26 0.19 45.92 -40.36
CA GLN A 26 0.33 47.38 -40.35
C GLN A 26 1.61 47.83 -41.05
N ASP A 27 2.72 47.13 -40.83
CA ASP A 27 3.99 47.41 -41.52
C ASP A 27 3.84 47.18 -43.04
N LEU A 28 3.15 46.12 -43.46
CA LEU A 28 2.86 45.87 -44.89
C LEU A 28 1.95 46.94 -45.49
N ALA A 29 0.90 47.35 -44.78
CA ALA A 29 0.01 48.42 -45.23
C ALA A 29 0.78 49.73 -45.43
N ARG A 30 1.67 50.07 -44.50
CA ARG A 30 2.51 51.27 -44.55
C ARG A 30 3.48 51.28 -45.73
N ILE A 31 4.02 50.12 -46.09
CA ILE A 31 4.86 49.97 -47.29
C ILE A 31 4.00 50.11 -48.57
N CYS A 32 2.75 49.68 -48.55
CA CYS A 32 1.84 49.89 -49.67
C CYS A 32 1.48 51.37 -49.86
N ASP A 33 1.46 52.19 -48.81
CA ASP A 33 1.20 53.63 -48.91
C ASP A 33 2.23 54.36 -49.81
N LEU A 34 3.47 53.85 -49.93
CA LEU A 34 4.48 54.38 -50.86
C LEU A 34 4.10 54.26 -52.34
N LEU A 35 3.16 53.37 -52.68
CA LEU A 35 2.69 53.18 -54.05
C LEU A 35 1.67 54.26 -54.45
N GLU A 36 1.25 55.11 -53.50
CA GLU A 36 0.33 56.21 -53.77
C GLU A 36 1.06 57.42 -54.39
N PRO A 37 0.49 58.06 -55.43
CA PRO A 37 1.20 59.04 -56.26
C PRO A 37 1.54 60.38 -55.57
N GLN A 38 1.12 60.62 -54.32
CA GLN A 38 1.29 61.90 -53.63
C GLN A 38 2.10 61.83 -52.32
N THR A 39 2.76 60.71 -52.00
CA THR A 39 3.49 60.60 -50.73
C THR A 39 4.86 61.30 -50.76
N PRO A 40 5.13 62.28 -49.88
CA PRO A 40 6.46 62.85 -49.74
C PRO A 40 7.43 61.85 -49.06
N ILE A 41 8.31 61.26 -49.86
CA ILE A 41 9.22 60.16 -49.47
C ILE A 41 10.03 60.47 -48.19
N GLN A 42 10.54 61.68 -48.04
CA GLN A 42 11.38 62.05 -46.89
C GLN A 42 10.62 62.05 -45.56
N LEU A 43 9.35 62.49 -45.56
CA LEU A 43 8.50 62.46 -44.37
C LEU A 43 8.03 61.03 -44.06
N TRP A 44 7.81 60.23 -45.11
CA TRP A 44 7.49 58.82 -44.95
C TRP A 44 8.63 58.05 -44.27
N VAL A 45 9.89 58.25 -44.68
CA VAL A 45 11.06 57.57 -44.08
C VAL A 45 11.18 57.85 -42.57
N LEU A 46 11.05 59.12 -42.16
CA LEU A 46 11.13 59.49 -40.73
C LEU A 46 9.99 58.90 -39.88
N ASN A 47 8.80 58.79 -40.45
CA ASN A 47 7.66 58.18 -39.78
C ASN A 47 7.77 56.64 -39.76
N ASP A 48 8.33 56.05 -40.82
CA ASP A 48 8.55 54.61 -40.91
C ASP A 48 9.58 54.14 -39.88
N GLU A 49 10.70 54.84 -39.70
CA GLU A 49 11.69 54.51 -38.68
C GLU A 49 11.08 54.44 -37.27
N LYS A 50 10.25 55.41 -36.91
CA LYS A 50 9.55 55.43 -35.61
C LYS A 50 8.57 54.29 -35.49
N ALA A 51 7.76 54.07 -36.51
CA ALA A 51 6.72 53.06 -36.47
C ALA A 51 7.29 51.63 -36.57
N GLN A 52 8.45 51.43 -37.19
CA GLN A 52 9.22 50.18 -37.13
C GLN A 52 9.73 49.90 -35.71
N LEU A 53 10.24 50.91 -35.00
CA LEU A 53 10.65 50.75 -33.59
C LEU A 53 9.46 50.37 -32.70
N GLU A 54 8.31 51.01 -32.88
CA GLU A 54 7.09 50.67 -32.16
C GLU A 54 6.61 49.25 -32.50
N SER A 55 6.64 48.87 -33.78
CA SER A 55 6.32 47.51 -34.23
C SER A 55 7.22 46.47 -33.56
N GLN A 56 8.55 46.68 -33.56
CA GLN A 56 9.51 45.79 -32.90
C GLN A 56 9.21 45.64 -31.41
N GLN A 57 8.97 46.75 -30.70
CA GLN A 57 8.62 46.70 -29.28
C GLN A 57 7.30 45.95 -29.03
N ASN A 58 6.30 46.16 -29.88
CA ASN A 58 5.02 45.47 -29.75
C ASN A 58 5.16 43.97 -30.00
N ILE A 59 5.99 43.59 -30.97
CA ILE A 59 6.31 42.19 -31.27
C ILE A 59 7.03 41.54 -30.09
N GLU A 60 8.05 42.20 -29.55
CA GLU A 60 8.80 41.70 -28.39
C GLU A 60 7.92 41.53 -27.15
N LYS A 61 7.07 42.51 -26.84
CA LYS A 61 6.10 42.44 -25.74
C LYS A 61 5.14 41.27 -25.91
N ALA A 62 4.54 41.13 -27.10
CA ALA A 62 3.58 40.05 -27.36
C ALA A 62 4.21 38.65 -27.21
N TYR A 63 5.47 38.47 -27.61
CA TYR A 63 6.18 37.21 -27.37
C TYR A 63 6.57 37.00 -25.90
N ALA A 64 6.93 38.06 -25.18
CA ALA A 64 7.20 38.00 -23.74
C ALA A 64 5.94 37.59 -22.96
N ASP A 65 4.79 38.16 -23.30
CA ASP A 65 3.50 37.86 -22.69
C ASP A 65 3.08 36.41 -22.96
N LEU A 66 3.14 35.95 -24.23
CA LEU A 66 2.84 34.56 -24.58
C LEU A 66 3.75 33.57 -23.83
N LYS A 67 5.04 33.91 -23.68
CA LYS A 67 5.97 33.09 -22.89
C LYS A 67 5.57 33.06 -21.42
N ALA A 68 5.17 34.18 -20.84
CA ALA A 68 4.71 34.25 -19.45
C ALA A 68 3.45 33.40 -19.24
N GLU A 69 2.46 33.49 -20.14
CA GLU A 69 1.25 32.67 -20.10
C GLU A 69 1.57 31.17 -20.13
N LEU A 70 2.47 30.74 -21.02
CA LEU A 70 2.87 29.32 -21.11
C LEU A 70 3.55 28.84 -19.81
N ILE A 71 4.34 29.69 -19.17
CA ILE A 71 4.99 29.37 -17.88
C ILE A 71 3.94 29.24 -16.78
N GLU A 72 2.98 30.16 -16.70
CA GLU A 72 1.90 30.10 -15.70
C GLU A 72 0.98 28.90 -15.93
N GLN A 73 0.62 28.60 -17.18
CA GLN A 73 -0.13 27.37 -17.50
C GLN A 73 0.64 26.11 -17.08
N ALA A 74 1.94 26.05 -17.31
CA ALA A 74 2.77 24.93 -16.88
C ALA A 74 2.82 24.82 -15.34
N ARG A 75 2.88 25.96 -14.64
CA ARG A 75 2.82 26.02 -13.17
C ARG A 75 1.48 25.50 -12.64
N ILE A 76 0.36 25.97 -13.19
CA ILE A 76 -0.98 25.53 -12.81
C ILE A 76 -1.15 24.03 -13.05
N ARG A 77 -0.71 23.52 -14.21
CA ARG A 77 -0.76 22.07 -14.49
C ARG A 77 0.01 21.25 -13.46
N ARG A 78 1.19 21.72 -13.03
CA ARG A 78 1.96 21.06 -11.97
C ARG A 78 1.23 21.10 -10.63
N GLN A 79 0.65 22.24 -10.26
CA GLN A 79 -0.14 22.36 -9.02
C GLN A 79 -1.32 21.39 -9.01
N LEU A 80 -2.13 21.37 -10.07
CA LEU A 80 -3.26 20.45 -10.20
C LEU A 80 -2.83 18.98 -10.15
N ALA A 81 -1.70 18.62 -10.78
CA ALA A 81 -1.16 17.27 -10.72
C ALA A 81 -0.75 16.87 -9.29
N LEU A 82 -0.14 17.80 -8.53
CA LEU A 82 0.23 17.58 -7.14
C LEU A 82 -1.00 17.46 -6.23
N GLU A 83 -2.02 18.30 -6.43
CA GLU A 83 -3.28 18.22 -5.70
C GLU A 83 -3.99 16.90 -5.94
N LYS A 84 -4.05 16.45 -7.19
CA LYS A 84 -4.61 15.15 -7.55
C LYS A 84 -3.84 14.01 -6.90
N ALA A 85 -2.50 14.04 -6.96
CA ALA A 85 -1.67 13.03 -6.32
C ALA A 85 -1.84 13.00 -4.79
N LEU A 86 -2.03 14.15 -4.15
CA LEU A 86 -2.33 14.22 -2.71
C LEU A 86 -3.74 13.70 -2.39
N ALA A 87 -4.73 14.02 -3.21
CA ALA A 87 -6.08 13.50 -3.05
C ALA A 87 -6.10 11.96 -3.18
N ASP A 88 -5.39 11.41 -4.17
CA ASP A 88 -5.27 9.96 -4.37
C ASP A 88 -4.58 9.29 -3.18
N LYS A 89 -3.54 9.92 -2.60
CA LYS A 89 -2.88 9.41 -1.38
C LYS A 89 -3.84 9.39 -0.19
N ARG A 90 -4.54 10.49 0.08
CA ARG A 90 -5.53 10.57 1.16
C ARG A 90 -6.65 9.55 0.98
N ALA A 91 -7.11 9.34 -0.26
CA ALA A 91 -8.13 8.33 -0.54
C ALA A 91 -7.64 6.90 -0.24
N LYS A 92 -6.39 6.58 -0.59
CA LYS A 92 -5.78 5.28 -0.26
C LYS A 92 -5.60 5.09 1.25
N GLU A 93 -5.15 6.12 1.95
CA GLU A 93 -5.00 6.09 3.41
C GLU A 93 -6.37 5.91 4.10
N ALA A 94 -7.40 6.62 3.64
CA ALA A 94 -8.76 6.48 4.16
C ALA A 94 -9.34 5.08 3.90
N ALA A 95 -9.12 4.51 2.71
CA ALA A 95 -9.54 3.15 2.39
C ALA A 95 -8.83 2.12 3.29
N TYR A 96 -7.52 2.24 3.45
CA TYR A 96 -6.75 1.36 4.33
C TYR A 96 -7.18 1.46 5.80
N ALA A 97 -7.42 2.67 6.29
CA ALA A 97 -7.92 2.88 7.65
C ALA A 97 -9.31 2.26 7.85
N ALA A 98 -10.20 2.37 6.85
CA ALA A 98 -11.53 1.76 6.90
C ALA A 98 -11.46 0.22 6.89
N GLU A 99 -10.57 -0.36 6.09
CA GLU A 99 -10.33 -1.81 6.08
C GLU A 99 -9.81 -2.29 7.45
N LEU A 100 -8.83 -1.59 8.02
CA LEU A 100 -8.28 -1.92 9.33
C LEU A 100 -9.36 -1.87 10.43
N GLN A 101 -10.18 -0.82 10.45
CA GLN A 101 -11.28 -0.70 11.41
C GLN A 101 -12.31 -1.83 11.24
N ALA A 102 -12.64 -2.21 10.00
CA ALA A 102 -13.55 -3.31 9.75
C ALA A 102 -12.99 -4.65 10.27
N ASP A 103 -11.70 -4.89 10.07
CA ASP A 103 -11.03 -6.10 10.57
C ASP A 103 -10.91 -6.10 12.10
N GLU A 104 -10.66 -4.96 12.73
CA GLU A 104 -10.66 -4.83 14.19
C GLU A 104 -12.02 -5.16 14.79
N VAL A 105 -13.10 -4.65 14.19
CA VAL A 105 -14.47 -4.94 14.64
C VAL A 105 -14.78 -6.44 14.51
N ARG A 106 -14.38 -7.08 13.40
CA ARG A 106 -14.57 -8.53 13.20
C ARG A 106 -13.82 -9.36 14.24
N LYS A 107 -12.53 -9.05 14.45
CA LYS A 107 -11.72 -9.73 15.47
C LYS A 107 -12.30 -9.54 16.87
N PHE A 108 -12.79 -8.34 17.17
CA PHE A 108 -13.42 -8.06 18.44
C PHE A 108 -14.71 -8.87 18.62
N SER A 109 -15.57 -8.96 17.60
CA SER A 109 -16.77 -9.81 17.68
C SER A 109 -16.42 -11.29 17.87
N GLU A 110 -15.44 -11.81 17.13
CA GLU A 110 -14.97 -13.20 17.27
C GLU A 110 -14.43 -13.47 18.68
N GLN A 111 -13.63 -12.56 19.23
CA GLN A 111 -13.12 -12.67 20.61
C GLN A 111 -14.27 -12.62 21.62
N THR A 112 -15.27 -11.78 21.40
CA THR A 112 -16.41 -11.65 22.30
C THR A 112 -17.26 -12.92 22.30
N GLU A 113 -17.51 -13.51 21.13
CA GLU A 113 -18.20 -14.79 20.98
C GLU A 113 -17.41 -15.93 21.64
N ALA A 114 -16.09 -15.99 21.43
CA ALA A 114 -15.23 -16.99 22.06
C ALA A 114 -15.24 -16.88 23.60
N LEU A 115 -15.19 -15.66 24.14
CA LEU A 115 -15.29 -15.40 25.57
C LEU A 115 -16.66 -15.81 26.13
N GLN A 116 -17.75 -15.54 25.40
CA GLN A 116 -19.09 -15.97 25.79
C GLN A 116 -19.21 -17.51 25.80
N ALA A 117 -18.67 -18.19 24.78
CA ALA A 117 -18.64 -19.64 24.72
C ALA A 117 -17.85 -20.22 25.91
N LEU A 118 -16.66 -19.68 26.20
CA LEU A 118 -15.85 -20.11 27.33
C LEU A 118 -16.57 -19.88 28.67
N ARG A 119 -17.22 -18.73 28.84
CA ARG A 119 -18.04 -18.46 30.02
C ARG A 119 -19.15 -19.49 30.18
N SER A 120 -19.89 -19.80 29.11
CA SER A 120 -20.96 -20.81 29.17
C SER A 120 -20.44 -22.20 29.52
N HIS A 121 -19.25 -22.55 29.03
CA HIS A 121 -18.59 -23.81 29.35
C HIS A 121 -18.18 -23.88 30.82
N LEU A 122 -17.56 -22.82 31.36
CA LEU A 122 -17.23 -22.73 32.79
C LEU A 122 -18.48 -22.77 33.67
N GLU A 123 -19.56 -22.11 33.28
CA GLU A 123 -20.83 -22.16 34.03
C GLU A 123 -21.39 -23.59 34.08
N GLN A 124 -21.28 -24.36 33.00
CA GLN A 124 -21.65 -25.78 32.96
C GLN A 124 -20.74 -26.62 33.86
N GLU A 125 -19.40 -26.47 33.75
CA GLU A 125 -18.44 -27.20 34.58
C GLU A 125 -18.66 -26.91 36.07
N VAL A 126 -18.88 -25.65 36.43
CA VAL A 126 -19.18 -25.25 37.82
C VAL A 126 -20.49 -25.90 38.28
N ALA A 127 -21.54 -25.92 37.47
CA ALA A 127 -22.80 -26.58 37.81
C ALA A 127 -22.61 -28.10 38.02
N GLU A 128 -21.86 -28.77 37.15
CA GLU A 128 -21.54 -30.20 37.27
C GLU A 128 -20.70 -30.50 38.51
N HIS A 129 -19.66 -29.69 38.78
CA HIS A 129 -18.80 -29.85 39.94
C HIS A 129 -19.55 -29.58 41.24
N THR A 130 -20.35 -28.51 41.30
CA THR A 130 -21.14 -28.18 42.50
C THR A 130 -22.24 -29.20 42.76
N ALA A 131 -22.85 -29.78 41.73
CA ALA A 131 -23.84 -30.85 41.88
C ALA A 131 -23.27 -32.13 42.54
N ARG A 132 -21.97 -32.41 42.37
CA ARG A 132 -21.28 -33.51 43.06
C ARG A 132 -21.14 -33.26 44.56
N TYR A 133 -21.15 -32.00 44.99
CA TYR A 133 -21.12 -31.64 46.41
C TYR A 133 -22.54 -31.54 46.96
N GLN A 134 -23.03 -32.62 47.56
CA GLN A 134 -24.17 -32.51 48.48
C GLN A 134 -23.71 -31.84 49.78
N LYS A 135 -24.62 -31.08 50.41
CA LYS A 135 -24.42 -30.58 51.77
C LYS A 135 -24.03 -31.78 52.65
N ASN A 136 -22.87 -31.71 53.30
CA ASN A 136 -22.42 -32.77 54.20
C ASN A 136 -23.56 -33.08 55.17
N PRO A 137 -23.97 -34.35 55.33
CA PRO A 137 -25.01 -34.69 56.29
C PRO A 137 -24.60 -34.12 57.65
N GLU A 138 -25.54 -33.55 58.40
CA GLU A 138 -25.28 -33.01 59.75
C GLU A 138 -25.11 -34.16 60.77
N THR A 139 -24.34 -35.16 60.40
CA THR A 139 -23.79 -36.17 61.30
C THR A 139 -22.53 -35.58 61.94
N PRO A 140 -22.34 -35.76 63.26
CA PRO A 140 -21.14 -35.28 63.93
C PRO A 140 -19.90 -35.85 63.24
N ALA A 141 -18.88 -35.00 63.05
CA ALA A 141 -17.63 -35.37 62.41
C ALA A 141 -17.09 -36.67 63.02
N ILE A 142 -16.79 -37.66 62.17
CA ILE A 142 -16.15 -38.91 62.59
C ILE A 142 -14.81 -38.54 63.21
N ASP A 143 -14.65 -38.89 64.48
CA ASP A 143 -13.42 -38.67 65.22
C ASP A 143 -12.38 -39.72 64.82
N TYR A 144 -11.37 -39.31 64.06
CA TYR A 144 -10.23 -40.15 63.65
C TYR A 144 -9.26 -40.44 64.82
N SER A 145 -9.53 -39.91 66.02
CA SER A 145 -8.68 -40.14 67.20
C SER A 145 -8.76 -41.57 67.75
N SER A 146 -9.83 -42.33 67.44
CA SER A 146 -9.96 -43.72 67.87
C SER A 146 -9.46 -44.69 66.80
N GLY A 147 -8.14 -44.76 66.65
CA GLY A 147 -7.37 -46.00 66.44
C GLY A 147 -7.81 -47.04 65.40
N ALA A 148 -8.64 -46.71 64.41
CA ALA A 148 -8.95 -47.60 63.30
C ALA A 148 -7.75 -47.60 62.34
N LYS A 149 -6.76 -48.44 62.65
CA LYS A 149 -5.65 -48.75 61.75
C LYS A 149 -6.22 -49.32 60.46
N LEU A 150 -6.32 -48.49 59.42
CA LEU A 150 -6.40 -48.96 58.04
C LEU A 150 -5.07 -49.69 57.78
N SER A 151 -5.04 -51.02 57.94
CA SER A 151 -3.86 -51.82 57.62
C SER A 151 -3.76 -51.91 56.10
N ILE A 152 -3.14 -50.90 55.49
CA ILE A 152 -2.71 -50.98 54.10
C ILE A 152 -1.60 -52.04 54.08
N THR A 153 -1.85 -53.15 53.38
CA THR A 153 -0.88 -54.24 53.28
C THR A 153 0.21 -53.84 52.27
N ASP A 154 1.49 -54.06 52.59
CA ASP A 154 2.63 -53.68 51.73
C ASP A 154 2.47 -54.16 50.27
N ASP A 155 1.81 -55.30 50.04
CA ASP A 155 1.52 -55.83 48.70
C ASP A 155 0.63 -54.90 47.85
N GLN A 156 -0.28 -54.15 48.47
CA GLN A 156 -1.12 -53.16 47.76
C GLN A 156 -0.27 -51.96 47.33
N ILE A 157 0.62 -51.50 48.21
CA ILE A 157 1.55 -50.39 47.93
C ILE A 157 2.51 -50.77 46.79
N LEU A 158 3.03 -52.00 46.80
CA LEU A 158 3.90 -52.50 45.74
C LEU A 158 3.16 -52.60 44.40
N SER A 159 1.92 -53.11 44.40
CA SER A 159 1.11 -53.19 43.17
C SER A 159 0.77 -51.82 42.57
N GLU A 160 0.48 -50.83 43.43
CA GLU A 160 0.23 -49.46 42.99
C GLU A 160 1.51 -48.81 42.45
N LEU A 161 2.66 -49.03 43.11
CA LEU A 161 3.95 -48.54 42.66
C LEU A 161 4.35 -49.14 41.30
N GLU A 162 4.13 -50.43 41.09
CA GLU A 162 4.34 -51.09 39.80
C GLU A 162 3.41 -50.52 38.72
N SER A 163 2.13 -50.27 39.05
CA SER A 163 1.19 -49.66 38.12
C SER A 163 1.58 -48.24 37.71
N VAL A 164 2.08 -47.44 38.66
CA VAL A 164 2.57 -46.08 38.42
C VAL A 164 3.84 -46.12 37.58
N ARG A 165 4.75 -47.04 37.88
CA ARG A 165 5.97 -47.25 37.09
C ARG A 165 5.65 -47.57 35.63
N VAL A 166 4.76 -48.54 35.37
CA VAL A 166 4.37 -48.90 33.99
C VAL A 166 3.72 -47.72 33.28
N ARG A 167 2.87 -46.94 33.97
CA ARG A 167 2.26 -45.73 33.38
C ARG A 167 3.31 -44.69 33.01
N LEU A 168 4.28 -44.44 33.88
CA LEU A 168 5.36 -43.49 33.62
C LEU A 168 6.30 -43.97 32.50
N GLU A 169 6.58 -45.27 32.43
CA GLU A 169 7.35 -45.86 31.33
C GLU A 169 6.61 -45.65 29.98
N LEU A 170 5.30 -45.93 29.93
CA LEU A 170 4.49 -45.71 28.72
C LEU A 170 4.34 -44.23 28.35
N GLU A 171 4.18 -43.35 29.34
CA GLU A 171 4.12 -41.90 29.12
C GLU A 171 5.44 -41.38 28.55
N ALA A 172 6.57 -41.84 29.09
CA ALA A 172 7.90 -41.50 28.59
C ALA A 172 8.12 -42.01 27.15
N GLU A 173 7.73 -43.25 26.84
CA GLU A 173 7.78 -43.79 25.48
C GLU A 173 6.94 -42.95 24.51
N SER A 174 5.71 -42.58 24.89
CA SER A 174 4.85 -41.74 24.06
C SER A 174 5.45 -40.35 23.82
N LEU A 175 6.05 -39.73 24.83
CA LEU A 175 6.74 -38.43 24.69
C LEU A 175 7.96 -38.53 23.77
N ILE A 176 8.73 -39.63 23.86
CA ILE A 176 9.87 -39.87 22.97
C ILE A 176 9.39 -40.02 21.52
N GLU A 177 8.34 -40.80 21.27
CA GLU A 177 7.77 -40.96 19.93
C GLU A 177 7.29 -39.61 19.35
N GLN A 178 6.55 -38.83 20.14
CA GLN A 178 6.11 -37.48 19.74
C GLN A 178 7.31 -36.58 19.42
N ALA A 179 8.35 -36.56 20.25
CA ALA A 179 9.55 -35.77 19.99
C ALA A 179 10.27 -36.20 18.69
N VAL A 180 10.39 -37.51 18.42
CA VAL A 180 11.00 -38.04 17.20
C VAL A 180 10.18 -37.68 15.96
N THR A 181 8.85 -37.79 16.01
CA THR A 181 8.00 -37.40 14.88
C THR A 181 8.10 -35.92 14.55
N VAL A 182 8.07 -35.04 15.57
CA VAL A 182 8.25 -33.60 15.40
C VAL A 182 9.65 -33.28 14.86
N PHE A 183 10.69 -33.93 15.36
CA PHE A 183 12.06 -33.75 14.87
C PHE A 183 12.21 -34.15 13.40
N ARG A 184 11.64 -35.30 13.00
CA ARG A 184 11.62 -35.74 11.59
C ARG A 184 10.88 -34.74 10.71
N ALA A 185 9.73 -34.24 11.14
CA ALA A 185 8.97 -33.24 10.39
C ALA A 185 9.79 -31.95 10.18
N LYS A 186 10.49 -31.48 11.23
CA LYS A 186 11.38 -30.31 11.12
C LYS A 186 12.56 -30.55 10.19
N LEU A 187 13.18 -31.72 10.24
CA LEU A 187 14.26 -32.08 9.30
C LEU A 187 13.78 -32.13 7.86
N HIS A 188 12.61 -32.72 7.60
CA HIS A 188 12.02 -32.74 6.26
C HIS A 188 11.69 -31.34 5.76
N ALA A 189 11.11 -30.49 6.61
CA ALA A 189 10.83 -29.09 6.27
C ALA A 189 12.13 -28.31 5.94
N ALA A 190 13.14 -28.41 6.80
CA ALA A 190 14.44 -27.74 6.57
C ALA A 190 15.13 -28.24 5.30
N ALA A 191 15.08 -29.55 5.02
CA ALA A 191 15.62 -30.10 3.77
C ALA A 191 14.85 -29.61 2.53
N GLN A 192 13.52 -29.49 2.62
CA GLN A 192 12.70 -28.93 1.53
C GLN A 192 13.01 -27.45 1.30
N GLU A 193 13.15 -26.66 2.36
CA GLU A 193 13.54 -25.25 2.27
C GLU A 193 14.91 -25.08 1.61
N GLU A 194 15.89 -25.90 1.98
CA GLU A 194 17.22 -25.93 1.34
C GLU A 194 17.14 -26.33 -0.14
N ILE A 195 16.35 -27.37 -0.47
CA ILE A 195 16.12 -27.77 -1.88
C ILE A 195 15.47 -26.63 -2.66
N GLU A 196 14.45 -25.98 -2.13
CA GLU A 196 13.79 -24.85 -2.78
C GLU A 196 14.72 -23.66 -2.95
N TYR A 197 15.57 -23.37 -1.95
CA TYR A 197 16.56 -22.31 -2.01
C TYR A 197 17.60 -22.59 -3.10
N ILE A 198 18.11 -23.83 -3.18
CA ILE A 198 19.04 -24.26 -4.23
C ILE A 198 18.37 -24.20 -5.60
N LEU A 199 17.12 -24.66 -5.74
CA LEU A 199 16.39 -24.60 -7.01
C LEU A 199 16.14 -23.16 -7.47
N LYS A 200 15.78 -22.24 -6.56
CA LYS A 200 15.59 -20.80 -6.87
C LYS A 200 16.88 -20.10 -7.28
N ASN A 201 18.03 -20.54 -6.76
CA ASN A 201 19.34 -19.91 -6.98
C ASN A 201 20.27 -20.69 -7.92
N SER A 202 19.79 -21.75 -8.56
CA SER A 202 20.58 -22.54 -9.51
C SER A 202 20.16 -22.24 -10.95
N ASN A 203 21.13 -22.11 -11.85
CA ASN A 203 20.93 -21.79 -13.28
C ASN A 203 20.27 -22.92 -14.10
N PHE A 204 19.61 -23.89 -13.47
CA PHE A 204 18.97 -25.02 -14.17
C PHE A 204 17.71 -24.62 -14.97
N SER A 205 17.18 -23.41 -14.77
CA SER A 205 16.05 -22.88 -15.54
C SER A 205 16.43 -22.14 -16.83
N ASP A 206 17.71 -21.84 -17.06
CA ASP A 206 18.16 -21.03 -18.21
C ASP A 206 18.71 -21.85 -19.39
N GLU A 207 18.88 -23.17 -19.26
CA GLU A 207 19.20 -24.02 -20.42
C GLU A 207 17.92 -24.39 -21.19
N LYS A 208 17.44 -23.46 -22.02
CA LYS A 208 16.66 -23.82 -23.20
C LYS A 208 17.52 -24.75 -24.06
N ILE A 209 17.10 -26.01 -24.13
CA ILE A 209 17.62 -27.01 -25.06
C ILE A 209 17.39 -26.51 -26.49
N GLU A 210 18.39 -25.89 -27.10
CA GLU A 210 18.49 -25.78 -28.56
C GLU A 210 19.01 -27.12 -29.11
N LYS A 211 18.12 -27.89 -29.71
CA LYS A 211 18.43 -28.85 -30.77
C LYS A 211 17.32 -28.84 -31.82
#